data_AF-A0A2N5ZHI6-F1
#
_entry.id   AF-A0A2N5ZHI6-F1
#
_cell.length_a   1.000
_cell.length_b   1.000
_cell.length_c   1.000
_cell.angle_alpha   90.00
_cell.angle_beta   90.00
_cell.angle_gamma   90.00
#
_symmetry.space_group_name_H-M   'P 1'
#
loop_
_entity.id
_entity.type
_entity.pdbx_description
1 polymer ?
#
loop_
_entity_poly.entity_id
_entity_poly.type
_entity_poly.pdbx_seq_one_letter_code
_entity_poly.pdbx_strand_id
1 'polypeptide(L)'
;MILLGLLLAIVNINLMVIFQKNTPTEVKGRFFSILETGSSLIVPLGFLVAGRTVDLFGYSKNLYVMGTMIVLASLYFYFIPGINNIVEGEEDDDEVC
;
A
#
# COMPACT_ATOMS: atom_id res chain seq x y z
N MET A 1 -3.00 19.11 3.82
CA MET A 1 -4.02 18.04 3.76
C MET A 1 -4.36 17.66 2.32
N ILE A 2 -4.63 18.61 1.40
CA ILE A 2 -4.92 18.30 -0.01
C ILE A 2 -3.79 17.50 -0.70
N LEU A 3 -2.54 17.92 -0.54
CA LEU A 3 -1.38 17.23 -1.13
C LEU A 3 -1.26 15.77 -0.66
N LEU A 4 -1.41 15.54 0.64
CA LEU A 4 -1.38 14.18 1.22
C LEU A 4 -2.53 13.32 0.69
N GLY A 5 -3.74 13.89 0.55
CA GLY A 5 -4.89 13.20 -0.01
C GLY A 5 -4.71 12.81 -1.47
N LEU A 6 -4.12 13.71 -2.28
CA LEU A 6 -3.82 13.42 -3.68
C LEU A 6 -2.79 12.29 -3.81
N LEU A 7 -1.70 12.36 -3.05
CA LEU A 7 -0.66 11.32 -3.05
C LEU A 7 -1.23 9.97 -2.62
N LEU A 8 -2.04 9.95 -1.57
CA LEU A 8 -2.70 8.74 -1.08
C LEU A 8 -3.64 8.14 -2.15
N ALA A 9 -4.41 8.98 -2.85
CA ALA A 9 -5.31 8.54 -3.91
C ALA A 9 -4.53 7.90 -5.07
N ILE A 10 -3.46 8.55 -5.54
CA ILE A 10 -2.61 8.04 -6.63
C ILE A 10 -2.05 6.66 -6.26
N VAL A 11 -1.48 6.54 -5.06
CA VAL A 11 -0.88 5.27 -4.60
C VAL A 11 -1.94 4.18 -4.45
N ASN A 12 -3.08 4.48 -3.81
CA ASN A 12 -4.14 3.49 -3.59
C ASN A 12 -4.77 3.01 -4.90
N ILE A 13 -4.98 3.92 -5.87
CA ILE A 13 -5.54 3.57 -7.18
C ILE A 13 -4.57 2.65 -7.93
N ASN A 14 -3.28 3.01 -8.01
CA ASN A 14 -2.28 2.18 -8.68
C ASN A 14 -2.20 0.79 -8.06
N LEU A 15 -2.10 0.71 -6.73
CA LEU A 15 -2.04 -0.56 -6.01
C LEU A 15 -3.29 -1.42 -6.29
N MET A 16 -4.46 -0.79 -6.30
CA MET A 16 -5.72 -1.48 -6.56
C MET A 16 -5.80 -1.98 -8.01
N VAL A 17 -5.35 -1.20 -9.01
CA VAL A 17 -5.29 -1.64 -10.42
C VAL A 17 -4.37 -2.85 -10.58
N ILE A 18 -3.19 -2.84 -9.96
CA ILE A 18 -2.25 -3.97 -9.99
C ILE A 18 -2.92 -5.23 -9.42
N PHE A 19 -3.54 -5.15 -8.23
CA PHE A 19 -4.23 -6.29 -7.65
C PHE A 19 -5.43 -6.76 -8.48
N GLN A 20 -6.14 -5.84 -9.12
CA GLN A 20 -7.27 -6.17 -9.98
C GLN A 20 -6.86 -6.91 -11.25
N LYS A 21 -5.71 -6.56 -11.85
CA LYS A 21 -5.17 -7.25 -13.03
C LYS A 21 -4.60 -8.63 -12.71
N ASN A 22 -3.96 -8.78 -11.54
CA ASN A 22 -3.31 -10.03 -11.14
C ASN A 22 -4.25 -11.09 -10.52
N THR A 23 -5.49 -10.72 -10.19
CA THR A 23 -6.42 -11.65 -9.52
C THR A 23 -7.44 -12.19 -10.52
N PRO A 24 -7.58 -13.53 -10.65
CA PRO A 24 -8.59 -14.13 -11.52
C PRO A 24 -10.00 -13.68 -11.16
N THR A 25 -10.83 -13.43 -12.17
CA THR A 25 -12.18 -12.86 -12.01
C THR A 25 -13.07 -13.73 -11.12
N GLU A 26 -12.88 -15.05 -11.08
CA GLU A 26 -13.68 -15.96 -10.25
C GLU A 26 -13.42 -15.81 -8.75
N VAL A 27 -12.21 -15.38 -8.35
CA VAL A 27 -11.81 -15.27 -6.94
C VAL A 27 -11.57 -13.83 -6.47
N LYS A 28 -11.70 -12.85 -7.37
CA LYS A 28 -11.51 -11.42 -7.11
C LYS A 28 -12.28 -10.95 -5.88
N GLY A 29 -13.56 -11.29 -5.76
CA GLY A 29 -14.38 -10.91 -4.61
C GLY A 29 -13.85 -11.45 -3.28
N ARG A 30 -13.45 -12.73 -3.23
CA ARG A 30 -12.92 -13.37 -2.01
C ARG A 30 -11.56 -12.80 -1.62
N PHE A 31 -10.68 -12.57 -2.60
CA PHE A 31 -9.37 -11.96 -2.38
C PHE A 31 -9.50 -10.56 -1.75
N PHE A 32 -10.33 -9.70 -2.34
CA PHE A 32 -10.55 -8.36 -1.81
C PHE A 32 -11.23 -8.37 -0.45
N SER A 33 -12.16 -9.29 -0.18
CA SER A 33 -12.76 -9.42 1.16
C SER A 33 -11.75 -9.79 2.24
N ILE A 34 -10.81 -10.70 1.97
CA ILE A 34 -9.74 -11.06 2.91
C ILE A 34 -8.78 -9.89 3.11
N LEU A 35 -8.41 -9.20 2.03
CA LEU A 35 -7.53 -8.04 2.05
C LEU A 35 -8.15 -6.89 2.87
N GLU A 36 -9.43 -6.58 2.65
CA GLU A 36 -10.15 -5.55 3.40
C GLU A 36 -10.31 -5.93 4.88
N THR A 37 -10.64 -7.20 5.16
CA THR A 37 -10.75 -7.69 6.55
C THR A 37 -9.41 -7.57 7.27
N GLY A 38 -8.30 -7.98 6.62
CA GLY A 38 -6.96 -7.80 7.17
C GLY A 38 -6.61 -6.33 7.41
N SER A 39 -6.88 -5.47 6.43
CA SER A 39 -6.62 -4.03 6.51
C SER A 39 -7.40 -3.38 7.66
N SER A 40 -8.69 -3.68 7.77
CA SER A 40 -9.55 -3.14 8.83
C SER A 40 -9.14 -3.60 10.24
N LEU A 41 -8.47 -4.75 10.38
CA LEU A 41 -7.87 -5.19 11.64
C LEU A 41 -6.52 -4.52 11.93
N ILE A 42 -5.73 -4.20 10.90
CA ILE A 42 -4.43 -3.53 11.05
C ILE A 42 -4.61 -2.08 11.51
N VAL A 43 -5.64 -1.36 11.06
CA VAL A 43 -5.90 0.04 11.43
C VAL A 43 -6.00 0.25 12.96
N PRO A 44 -6.87 -0.44 13.72
CA PRO A 44 -6.95 -0.28 15.17
C PRO A 44 -5.68 -0.71 15.89
N LEU A 45 -4.97 -1.73 15.40
CA LEU A 45 -3.66 -2.12 15.93
C LEU A 45 -2.61 -1.02 15.71
N GLY A 46 -2.62 -0.39 14.54
CA GLY A 46 -1.79 0.76 14.22
C GLY A 46 -2.05 1.93 15.16
N PHE A 47 -3.33 2.21 15.46
CA PHE A 47 -3.68 3.24 16.44
C PHE A 47 -3.21 2.91 17.86
N LEU A 48 -3.29 1.64 18.28
CA LEU A 48 -2.82 1.22 19.60
C LEU A 48 -1.30 1.42 19.74
N VAL A 49 -0.53 1.04 18.72
CA VAL A 49 0.93 1.24 18.70
C VAL A 49 1.29 2.71 18.59
N ALA A 50 0.60 3.47 17.74
CA ALA A 50 0.81 4.90 17.55
C ALA A 50 0.52 5.68 18.83
N GLY A 51 -0.61 5.40 19.50
CA GLY A 51 -0.99 6.04 20.76
C GLY A 51 0.06 5.81 21.84
N ARG A 52 0.49 4.56 22.04
CA ARG A 52 1.57 4.21 22.99
C ARG A 52 2.86 4.99 22.72
N THR A 53 3.20 5.16 21.44
CA THR A 53 4.45 5.83 21.03
C THR A 53 4.35 7.35 21.22
N VAL A 54 3.18 7.94 20.95
CA VAL A 54 2.91 9.36 21.22
C VAL A 54 2.98 9.68 22.71
N ASP A 55 2.42 8.83 23.57
CA ASP A 55 2.42 9.04 25.02
C ASP A 55 3.84 9.04 25.62
N LEU A 56 4.75 8.26 25.03
CA LEU A 56 6.13 8.13 25.52
C LEU A 56 7.07 9.23 24.97
N PHE A 57 6.94 9.61 23.69
CA PHE A 57 7.93 10.45 23.00
C PHE A 57 7.39 11.83 22.59
N GLY A 58 6.09 12.07 22.74
CA GLY A 58 5.41 13.27 22.27
C GLY A 58 5.16 13.26 20.76
N TYR A 59 4.23 14.13 20.32
CA TYR A 59 3.75 14.18 18.94
C TYR A 59 4.85 14.44 17.90
N SER A 60 5.80 15.34 18.18
CA SER A 60 6.81 15.76 17.21
C SER A 60 7.77 14.63 16.84
N LYS A 61 8.26 13.85 17.82
CA LYS A 61 9.18 12.73 17.56
C LYS A 61 8.47 11.56 16.90
N ASN A 62 7.23 11.29 17.29
CA ASN A 62 6.45 10.22 16.69
C ASN A 62 6.19 10.44 15.19
N LEU A 63 5.98 11.70 14.78
CA LEU A 63 5.78 12.03 13.37
C LEU A 63 7.02 11.70 12.52
N TYR A 64 8.22 11.96 13.03
CA TYR A 64 9.46 11.57 12.37
C TYR A 64 9.61 10.04 12.28
N VAL A 65 9.31 9.32 13.36
CA VAL A 65 9.38 7.84 13.38
C VAL A 65 8.44 7.23 12.32
N MET A 66 7.21 7.71 12.23
CA MET A 66 6.25 7.26 11.22
C MET A 66 6.70 7.61 9.79
N GLY A 67 7.21 8.83 9.58
CA GLY A 67 7.75 9.24 8.29
C GLY A 67 8.92 8.36 7.83
N THR A 68 9.86 8.06 8.74
CA THR A 68 11.00 7.18 8.44
C THR A 68 10.55 5.76 8.11
N MET A 69 9.57 5.21 8.83
CA MET A 69 9.00 3.89 8.51
C MET A 69 8.40 3.83 7.10
N ILE A 70 7.67 4.87 6.69
CA ILE A 70 7.10 4.94 5.33
C ILE A 70 8.21 4.99 4.28
N VAL A 71 9.24 5.82 4.48
CA VAL A 71 10.37 5.92 3.55
C VAL A 71 11.11 4.58 3.42
N LEU A 72 11.35 3.89 4.53
CA LEU A 72 11.98 2.57 4.52
C LEU A 72 11.11 1.53 3.79
N ALA A 73 9.79 1.55 4.00
CA ALA A 73 8.88 0.67 3.31
C ALA A 73 8.84 0.95 1.80
N SER A 74 8.83 2.21 1.38
CA SER A 74 8.91 2.60 -0.04
C SER A 74 10.23 2.15 -0.67
N LEU A 75 11.35 2.28 0.05
CA LEU A 75 12.65 1.80 -0.43
C LEU A 75 12.64 0.27 -0.58
N TYR A 76 12.11 -0.45 0.40
CA TYR A 76 11.97 -1.91 0.32
C TYR A 76 11.13 -2.34 -0.88
N PHE A 77 10.01 -1.64 -1.15
CA PHE A 77 9.15 -1.92 -2.28
C PHE A 77 9.85 -1.76 -3.63
N TYR A 78 10.75 -0.77 -3.74
CA TYR A 78 11.59 -0.57 -4.94
C TYR A 78 12.55 -1.75 -5.20
N PHE A 79 13.00 -2.43 -4.15
CA PHE A 79 13.87 -3.61 -4.27
C PHE A 79 13.14 -4.90 -4.61
N ILE A 80 11.80 -4.90 -4.75
CA ILE A 80 11.05 -6.09 -5.13
C ILE A 80 11.00 -6.18 -6.66
N PRO A 81 11.83 -7.02 -7.32
CA PRO A 81 11.84 -7.17 -8.78
C PRO A 81 10.55 -7.79 -9.34
N GLY A 82 9.69 -8.31 -8.46
CA GLY A 82 8.40 -8.89 -8.83
C GLY A 82 7.42 -7.89 -9.45
N ILE A 83 7.58 -6.58 -9.25
CA ILE A 83 6.69 -5.58 -9.88
C ILE A 83 7.11 -5.29 -11.32
N ASN A 84 8.42 -5.21 -11.60
CA ASN A 84 8.91 -4.93 -12.95
C ASN A 84 8.52 -6.02 -13.96
N ASN A 85 8.50 -7.29 -13.54
CA ASN A 85 8.08 -8.40 -14.38
C ASN A 85 6.55 -8.43 -14.66
N ILE A 86 5.74 -7.73 -13.86
CA ILE A 86 4.28 -7.60 -14.08
C ILE A 86 4.00 -6.48 -15.09
N VAL A 87 4.88 -5.48 -15.17
CA VAL A 87 4.80 -4.37 -16.13
C VAL A 87 5.37 -4.77 -17.50
N GLU A 88 6.46 -5.52 -17.55
CA GLU A 88 7.06 -6.01 -18.81
C GLU A 88 6.17 -7.02 -19.56
N GLY A 89 5.35 -7.80 -18.85
CA GLY A 89 4.37 -8.70 -19.49
C GLY A 89 3.20 -7.97 -20.17
N GLU A 90 3.13 -6.63 -20.07
CA GLU A 90 2.07 -5.82 -20.65
C GLU A 90 2.45 -5.17 -22.00
N GLU A 91 3.74 -4.90 -22.26
CA GLU A 91 4.16 -4.35 -23.57
C GLU A 91 3.96 -5.34 -24.73
N ASP A 92 4.00 -6.65 -24.47
CA ASP A 92 3.86 -7.69 -25.51
C ASP A 92 2.38 -7.96 -25.90
N ASP A 93 1.41 -7.68 -25.02
CA ASP A 93 -0.01 -7.94 -25.29
C ASP A 93 -0.75 -6.72 -25.87
N ASP A 94 -0.24 -5.50 -25.67
CA ASP A 94 -0.83 -4.25 -26.21
C ASP A 94 -0.34 -3.89 -27.63
N GLU A 95 0.69 -4.57 -28.18
CA GLU A 95 1.09 -4.46 -29.59
C GLU A 95 0.28 -5.36 -30.55
N VAL A 96 -0.63 -6.19 -30.03
CA VAL A 96 -1.52 -7.05 -30.83
C VAL A 96 -2.99 -6.69 -30.60
N CYS A 97 -3.39 -5.49 -31.02
CA CYS A 97 -4.74 -5.19 -31.56
C CYS A 97 -4.77 -3.86 -32.31
#